data_AF-A0A924X2F0-F1
#
_entry.id   AF-A0A924X2F0-F1
#
_cell.length_a   1.000
_cell.length_b   1.000
_cell.length_c   1.000
_cell.angle_alpha   90.00
_cell.angle_beta   90.00
_cell.angle_gamma   90.00
#
_symmetry.space_group_name_H-M   'P 1'
#
loop_
_entity.id
_entity.type
_entity.pdbx_description
1 polymer ?
#
loop_
_entity_poly.entity_id
_entity_poly.type
_entity_poly.pdbx_seq_one_letter_code
_entity_poly.pdbx_strand_id
1 'polypeptide(L)' 'MAQKVSTSEALAQSNFDNLPATSYVRLPVVRGLLGGVSAATCWRMVKAGTLKTYKLTPRTTTFNVGELRSLLSAKAV' A
#
# COMPACT_ATOMS: atom_id res chain seq x y z
N MET A 1 10.48 17.20 10.29
CA MET A 1 10.55 15.74 10.45
C MET A 1 10.62 15.08 9.08
N ALA A 2 11.83 15.00 8.50
CA ALA A 2 12.07 14.27 7.25
C ALA A 2 12.19 12.79 7.60
N GLN A 3 11.18 11.98 7.27
CA GLN A 3 11.36 10.54 7.28
C GLN A 3 12.30 10.21 6.12
N LYS A 4 13.50 9.75 6.49
CA LYS A 4 14.50 9.19 5.60
C LYS A 4 13.82 8.04 4.85
N VAL A 5 13.50 8.28 3.58
CA VAL A 5 12.96 7.26 2.66
C VAL A 5 13.99 6.13 2.70
N SER A 6 13.66 5.08 3.44
CA SER A 6 14.59 3.98 3.64
C SER A 6 14.66 3.27 2.30
N THR A 7 15.86 2.96 1.82
CA THR A 7 16.16 2.36 0.51
C THR A 7 15.26 1.15 0.14
N SER A 8 14.63 0.52 1.13
CA SER A 8 13.58 -0.50 1.00
C SER A 8 12.27 -0.06 0.34
N GLU A 9 11.88 1.22 0.40
CA GLU A 9 10.61 1.71 -0.19
C GLU A 9 10.72 1.83 -1.72
N ALA A 10 11.87 2.26 -2.24
CA ALA A 10 12.12 2.35 -3.69
C ALA A 10 12.21 0.97 -4.35
N LEU A 11 12.89 0.01 -3.69
CA LEU A 11 12.95 -1.39 -4.15
C LEU A 11 11.57 -2.06 -4.15
N ALA A 12 10.69 -1.68 -3.22
CA ALA A 12 9.33 -2.22 -3.18
C ALA A 12 8.48 -1.77 -4.37
N GLN A 13 8.72 -0.58 -4.93
CA GLN A 13 7.99 -0.07 -6.09
C GLN A 13 8.35 -0.86 -7.37
N SER A 14 9.64 -1.10 -7.62
CA SER A 14 10.10 -1.86 -8.79
C SER A 14 9.66 -3.33 -8.76
N ASN A 15 9.56 -3.90 -7.56
CA ASN A 15 9.05 -5.26 -7.41
C ASN A 15 7.52 -5.33 -7.46
N PHE A 16 6.81 -4.23 -7.14
CA PHE A 16 5.34 -4.18 -7.11
C PHE A 16 4.70 -4.60 -8.42
N ASP A 17 5.25 -4.20 -9.56
CA ASP A 17 4.70 -4.55 -10.87
C ASP A 17 4.86 -6.05 -11.20
N ASN A 18 5.91 -6.69 -10.69
CA ASN A 18 6.17 -8.12 -10.89
C ASN A 18 5.43 -9.03 -9.89
N LEU A 19 4.77 -8.48 -8.86
CA LEU A 19 4.04 -9.28 -7.88
C LEU A 19 2.70 -9.77 -8.44
N PRO A 20 2.33 -11.05 -8.22
CA PRO A 20 1.01 -11.54 -8.57
C PRO A 20 -0.07 -10.86 -7.73
N ALA A 21 -1.27 -10.70 -8.30
CA ALA A 21 -2.40 -10.02 -7.66
C ALA A 21 -2.82 -10.64 -6.31
N THR A 22 -2.45 -11.89 -6.05
CA THR A 22 -2.69 -12.61 -4.78
C THR A 22 -1.70 -12.24 -3.67
N SER A 23 -0.70 -11.41 -3.95
CA SER A 23 0.32 -11.00 -2.98
C SER A 23 -0.19 -9.97 -1.98
N TYR A 24 0.44 -9.96 -0.80
CA TYR A 24 0.15 -9.01 0.26
C TYR A 24 1.33 -8.08 0.53
N VAL A 25 1.07 -6.78 0.60
CA VAL A 25 2.07 -5.72 0.86
C VAL A 25 1.78 -5.01 2.18
N ARG A 26 2.82 -4.36 2.72
CA ARG A 26 2.76 -3.61 3.98
C ARG A 26 2.53 -2.12 3.73
N LEU A 27 2.18 -1.40 4.79
CA LEU A 27 1.91 0.04 4.77
C LEU A 27 2.99 0.90 4.07
N PRO A 28 4.31 0.68 4.24
CA PRO A 28 5.33 1.49 3.56
C PRO A 28 5.22 1.43 2.04
N VAL A 29 4.92 0.25 1.49
CA VAL A 29 4.74 0.05 0.04
C VAL A 29 3.49 0.78 -0.46
N VAL A 30 2.40 0.68 0.29
CA VAL A 30 1.14 1.38 -0.04
C VAL A 30 1.33 2.90 -0.05
N ARG A 31 2.14 3.43 0.88
CA ARG A 31 2.49 4.86 0.94
C ARG A 31 3.29 5.29 -0.28
N GLY A 32 4.28 4.49 -0.69
CA GLY A 32 5.05 4.72 -1.92
C GLY A 32 4.17 4.66 -3.17
N LEU A 33 3.26 3.69 -3.26
CA LEU A 33 2.38 3.49 -4.40
C LEU A 33 1.37 4.64 -4.59
N LEU A 34 0.81 5.15 -3.50
CA LEU A 34 -0.18 6.23 -3.54
C LEU A 34 0.45 7.63 -3.67
N GLY A 35 1.71 7.74 -4.10
CA GLY A 35 2.38 9.03 -4.33
C GLY A 35 2.94 9.70 -3.08
N GLY A 36 3.37 8.93 -2.08
CA GLY A 36 4.03 9.47 -0.88
C GLY A 36 3.07 9.93 0.23
N VAL A 37 1.83 9.43 0.25
CA VAL A 37 0.87 9.75 1.31
C VAL A 37 1.36 9.32 2.70
N SER A 38 0.93 10.09 3.71
CA SER A 38 1.21 9.78 5.11
C SER A 38 0.47 8.51 5.56
N ALA A 39 1.03 7.81 6.56
CA ALA A 39 0.37 6.66 7.17
C ALA A 39 -1.04 6.97 7.68
N ALA A 40 -1.24 8.18 8.23
CA ALA A 40 -2.53 8.63 8.72
C ALA A 40 -3.59 8.71 7.61
N THR A 41 -3.21 9.21 6.42
CA THR A 41 -4.10 9.24 5.25
C THR A 41 -4.47 7.84 4.81
N CYS A 42 -3.52 6.90 4.77
CA CYS A 42 -3.81 5.50 4.44
C CYS A 42 -4.86 4.91 5.40
N TRP A 43 -4.72 5.10 6.71
CA TRP A 43 -5.71 4.62 7.67
C TRP A 43 -7.07 5.31 7.56
N ARG A 44 -7.10 6.59 7.18
CA ARG A 44 -8.33 7.30 6.85
C ARG A 44 -9.06 6.65 5.66
N MET A 45 -8.32 6.28 4.62
CA MET A 45 -8.87 5.59 3.45
C MET A 45 -9.34 4.17 3.79
N VAL A 46 -8.66 3.49 4.72
CA VAL A 46 -9.15 2.21 5.26
C VAL A 46 -10.46 2.40 6.00
N LYS A 47 -10.56 3.42 6.87
CA LYS A 47 -11.80 3.74 7.59
C LYS A 47 -12.93 4.16 6.65
N ALA A 48 -12.60 4.83 5.54
CA ALA A 48 -13.55 5.19 4.49
C ALA A 48 -14.01 3.99 3.64
N GLY A 49 -13.43 2.80 3.84
CA GLY A 49 -13.75 1.60 3.07
C GLY A 49 -13.12 1.56 1.67
N THR A 50 -12.30 2.57 1.33
CA THR A 50 -11.61 2.62 0.02
C THR A 50 -10.46 1.63 -0.03
N LEU A 51 -9.74 1.41 1.07
CA LEU A 51 -8.69 0.38 1.15
C LEU A 51 -9.13 -0.74 2.09
N LYS A 52 -9.07 -1.97 1.61
CA LYS A 52 -9.33 -3.16 2.42
C LYS A 52 -8.04 -3.66 3.05
N THR A 53 -8.17 -4.10 4.30
CA THR A 53 -7.03 -4.59 5.09
C THR A 53 -7.22 -6.05 5.44
N TYR A 54 -6.11 -6.78 5.42
CA TYR A 54 -6.03 -8.17 5.81
C TYR A 54 -5.07 -8.29 6.99
N LYS A 55 -5.43 -9.09 7.99
CA LYS A 55 -4.54 -9.37 9.12
C LYS A 55 -3.94 -10.76 8.95
N LEU A 56 -2.62 -10.84 8.72
CA LEU A 56 -1.90 -12.12 8.74
C LEU A 56 -1.54 -12.55 10.16
N THR A 57 -1.21 -11.59 11.02
CA THR A 57 -0.92 -11.83 12.44
C THR A 57 -1.56 -10.74 13.30
N PRO A 58 -1.69 -10.92 14.63
CA PRO A 58 -2.33 -9.93 15.51
C PRO A 58 -1.72 -8.53 15.43
N ARG A 59 -0.43 -8.42 15.05
CA ARG A 59 0.31 -7.16 14.92
C ARG A 59 0.63 -6.76 13.47
N THR A 60 0.22 -7.55 12.49
CA THR A 60 0.55 -7.30 11.08
C THR A 60 -0.69 -7.16 10.22
N THR A 61 -0.94 -5.92 9.81
CA THR A 61 -1.92 -5.57 8.79
C THR A 61 -1.24 -5.46 7.42
N THR A 62 -1.84 -6.07 6.42
CA THR A 62 -1.39 -6.08 5.03
C THR A 62 -2.53 -5.69 4.09
N PHE A 63 -2.16 -5.43 2.85
CA PHE A 63 -3.03 -4.99 1.77
C PHE A 63 -2.81 -5.89 0.56
N ASN A 64 -3.87 -6.27 -0.14
CA ASN A 64 -3.75 -7.11 -1.32
C ASN A 64 -3.33 -6.27 -2.55
N VAL A 65 -2.37 -6.78 -3.34
CA VAL A 65 -1.84 -6.08 -4.53
C VAL A 65 -2.91 -5.92 -5.61
N GLY A 66 -3.74 -6.93 -5.86
CA GLY A 66 -4.82 -6.87 -6.83
C GLY A 66 -5.82 -5.76 -6.52
N GLU A 67 -6.27 -5.68 -5.26
CA GLU A 67 -7.18 -4.61 -4.83
C GLU A 67 -6.54 -3.22 -4.94
N LEU A 68 -5.26 -3.07 -4.57
CA LEU A 68 -4.54 -1.80 -4.72
C LEU A 68 -4.45 -1.37 -6.19
N ARG A 69 -4.22 -2.31 -7.12
CA ARG A 69 -4.20 -2.04 -8.56
C ARG A 69 -5.58 -1.65 -9.08
N SER A 70 -6.64 -2.33 -8.67
CA SER A 70 -8.01 -1.97 -9.04
C SER A 70 -8.37 -0.56 -8.55
N LEU A 71 -7.95 -0.19 -7.33
CA LEU A 71 -8.17 1.15 -6.79
C LEU A 71 -7.40 2.22 -7.55
N LEU A 72 -6.15 1.94 -7.93
CA LEU A 72 -5.34 2.87 -8.72
C LEU A 72 -5.93 3.06 -10.12
N SER A 73 -6.35 1.97 -10.77
CA SER A 73 -7.02 2.02 -12.07
C SER A 73 -8.36 2.75 -12.00
N ALA A 74 -9.15 2.56 -10.94
CA ALA A 74 -10.44 3.24 -10.76
C ALA A 74 -10.30 4.74 -10.50
N LYS A 75 -9.14 5.19 -9.98
CA LYS A 75 -8.85 6.61 -9.69
C LYS A 75 -8.14 7.33 -10.84
N ALA A 76 -7.69 6.59 -11.86
CA ALA A 76 -7.04 7.11 -13.06
C ALA A 76 -8.03 7.42 -14.21
N VAL A 77 -9.33 7.32 -13.96
CA VAL A 77 -10.44 7.75 -14.82
C VAL A 77 -11.04 9.01 -14.25
#